data_AF-A0A1Y5E9D8-F1
#
_entry.id   AF-A0A1Y5E9D8-F1
#
_cell.length_a   1.000
_cell.length_b   1.000
_cell.length_c   1.000
_cell.angle_alpha   90.00
_cell.angle_beta   90.00
_cell.angle_gamma   90.00
#
_symmetry.space_group_name_H-M   'P 1'
#
loop_
_entity.id
_entity.type
_entity.pdbx_description
1 polymer ?
#
loop_
_entity_poly.entity_id
_entity_poly.type
_entity_poly.pdbx_seq_one_letter_code
_entity_poly.pdbx_strand_id
1 'polypeptide(L)'
;MKYCVSLLLVILFLSPNLSIAKDTISICHGNGGYPPYHYWEDEAKTGEMKGISIEIVKEIFKSMSQPVHISALPWKRCYGWVKKGQNFQIIADGSYKKVEKNSSSTAKECTSYTLH
;
A
#
# COMPACT_ATOMS: atom_id res chain seq x y z
N MET A 1 -43.73 -27.57 22.37
CA MET A 1 -42.30 -27.69 22.72
C MET A 1 -41.39 -28.08 21.54
N LYS A 2 -41.80 -28.96 20.62
CA LYS A 2 -40.96 -29.37 19.45
C LYS A 2 -40.60 -28.21 18.50
N TYR A 3 -41.54 -27.30 18.27
CA TYR A 3 -41.32 -26.14 17.38
C TYR A 3 -40.40 -25.08 17.98
N CYS A 4 -40.38 -24.89 19.31
CA CYS A 4 -39.45 -23.95 19.95
C CYS A 4 -37.99 -24.43 19.84
N VAL A 5 -37.74 -25.73 20.01
CA VAL A 5 -36.39 -26.31 19.86
C VAL A 5 -35.93 -26.24 18.40
N SER A 6 -36.83 -26.49 17.45
CA SER A 6 -36.55 -26.36 16.02
C SER A 6 -36.24 -24.91 15.60
N LEU A 7 -36.93 -23.92 16.17
CA LEU A 7 -36.73 -22.50 15.85
C LEU A 7 -35.37 -22.00 16.38
N LEU A 8 -34.96 -22.45 17.57
CA LEU A 8 -33.68 -22.09 18.18
C LEU A 8 -32.48 -22.59 17.37
N LEU A 9 -32.61 -23.77 16.76
CA LEU A 9 -31.56 -24.40 15.95
C LEU A 9 -31.36 -23.67 14.62
N VAL A 10 -32.43 -23.16 14.01
CA VAL A 10 -32.36 -22.37 12.77
C VAL A 10 -31.69 -21.01 12.99
N ILE A 11 -31.93 -20.37 14.14
CA ILE A 11 -31.30 -19.08 14.49
C ILE A 11 -29.79 -19.23 14.71
N LEU A 12 -29.34 -20.37 15.25
CA LEU A 12 -27.92 -20.67 15.44
C LEU A 12 -27.17 -20.89 14.12
N PHE A 13 -27.87 -21.39 13.08
CA PHE A 13 -27.30 -21.55 11.74
C PHE A 13 -27.34 -20.27 10.89
N LEU A 14 -28.15 -19.28 11.29
CA LEU A 14 -28.30 -18.01 10.57
C LEU A 14 -27.41 -16.89 11.10
N SER A 15 -26.59 -17.10 12.14
CA SER A 15 -25.63 -16.08 12.56
C SER A 15 -24.61 -15.86 11.45
N PRO A 16 -24.60 -14.70 10.77
CA PRO A 16 -23.53 -14.38 9.84
C PRO A 16 -22.25 -14.32 10.67
N ASN A 17 -21.27 -15.14 10.33
CA ASN A 17 -19.90 -14.92 10.76
C ASN A 17 -19.50 -13.57 10.15
N LEU A 18 -19.67 -12.49 10.91
CA LEU A 18 -19.25 -11.16 10.52
C LEU A 18 -17.72 -11.10 10.65
N SER A 19 -17.02 -11.80 9.76
CA SER A 19 -15.60 -11.62 9.55
C SER A 19 -15.43 -10.29 8.82
N ILE A 20 -15.26 -9.22 9.58
CA ILE A 20 -14.70 -7.96 9.07
C ILE A 20 -13.23 -8.27 8.74
N ALA A 21 -13.01 -8.76 7.51
CA ALA A 21 -11.67 -8.79 6.95
C ALA A 21 -11.25 -7.32 6.74
N LYS A 22 -10.19 -6.87 7.43
CA LYS A 22 -9.62 -5.56 7.16
C LYS A 22 -9.05 -5.58 5.75
N ASP A 23 -9.50 -4.67 4.90
CA ASP A 23 -8.97 -4.53 3.55
C ASP A 23 -7.45 -4.27 3.61
N THR A 24 -6.67 -5.07 2.90
CA THR A 24 -5.22 -4.91 2.82
C THR A 24 -4.89 -3.64 2.04
N ILE A 25 -4.10 -2.74 2.62
CA ILE A 25 -3.65 -1.52 1.94
C ILE A 25 -2.47 -1.87 1.03
N SER A 26 -2.62 -1.59 -0.25
CA SER A 26 -1.58 -1.80 -1.25
C SER A 26 -0.72 -0.56 -1.41
N ILE A 27 0.58 -0.72 -1.21
CA ILE A 27 1.59 0.34 -1.22
C ILE A 27 2.64 -0.03 -2.27
N CYS A 28 3.06 0.93 -3.10
CA CYS A 28 4.11 0.70 -4.07
C CYS A 28 5.31 1.60 -3.86
N HIS A 29 6.46 1.17 -4.37
CA HIS A 29 7.71 1.92 -4.38
C HIS A 29 8.52 1.63 -5.65
N GLY A 30 9.62 2.36 -5.84
CA GLY A 30 10.49 2.16 -7.00
C GLY A 30 11.26 0.85 -6.95
N ASN A 31 11.37 0.16 -8.08
CA ASN A 31 12.26 -1.00 -8.26
C ASN A 31 13.66 -0.60 -8.78
N GLY A 32 14.10 0.64 -8.57
CA GLY A 32 15.44 1.08 -9.00
C GLY A 32 16.54 0.58 -8.07
N GLY A 33 16.22 0.37 -6.79
CA GLY A 33 17.21 0.26 -5.74
C GLY A 33 17.80 1.63 -5.42
N TYR A 34 17.53 2.13 -4.22
CA TYR A 34 18.04 3.38 -3.70
C TYR A 34 18.43 3.20 -2.22
N PRO A 35 19.61 2.61 -1.94
CA PRO A 35 20.10 2.48 -0.57
C PRO A 35 20.26 3.84 0.12
N PRO A 36 20.00 3.95 1.45
CA PRO A 36 19.54 2.90 2.36
C PRO A 36 18.01 2.74 2.42
N TYR A 37 17.26 3.42 1.53
CA TYR A 37 15.81 3.56 1.60
C TYR A 37 15.05 2.32 1.13
N HIS A 38 15.40 1.80 -0.04
CA HIS A 38 14.88 0.54 -0.57
C HIS A 38 15.95 -0.14 -1.43
N TYR A 39 16.31 -1.39 -1.18
CA TYR A 39 17.35 -2.10 -1.93
C TYR A 39 17.15 -3.61 -1.82
N TRP A 40 17.73 -4.36 -2.75
CA TRP A 40 17.85 -5.81 -2.59
C TRP A 40 19.08 -6.11 -1.76
N GLU A 41 18.91 -7.00 -0.78
CA GLU A 41 20.04 -7.51 0.00
C GLU A 41 20.90 -8.47 -0.82
N ASP A 42 20.29 -9.20 -1.75
CA ASP A 42 20.95 -10.12 -2.67
C ASP A 42 21.33 -9.41 -3.98
N GLU A 43 22.53 -9.69 -4.48
CA GLU A 43 23.04 -9.24 -5.78
C GLU A 43 22.19 -9.73 -6.96
N ALA A 44 21.54 -10.89 -6.81
CA ALA A 44 20.62 -11.46 -7.80
C ALA A 44 19.33 -10.61 -7.98
N LYS A 45 19.10 -9.61 -7.11
CA LYS A 45 17.90 -8.75 -7.11
C LYS A 45 16.59 -9.54 -7.06
N THR A 46 16.61 -10.61 -6.28
CA THR A 46 15.48 -11.52 -6.07
C THR A 46 14.83 -11.23 -4.70
N GLY A 47 13.54 -11.50 -4.59
CA GLY A 47 12.79 -11.34 -3.33
C GLY A 47 12.29 -9.91 -3.05
N GLU A 48 11.81 -9.72 -1.82
CA GLU A 48 11.35 -8.42 -1.34
C GLU A 48 12.53 -7.47 -1.10
N MET A 49 12.37 -6.22 -1.51
CA MET A 49 13.33 -5.19 -1.16
C MET A 49 13.25 -4.89 0.34
N LYS A 50 14.39 -4.49 0.92
CA LYS A 50 14.55 -4.05 2.31
C LYS A 50 14.99 -2.59 2.35
N GLY A 51 14.98 -1.99 3.53
CA GLY A 51 15.50 -0.64 3.74
C GLY A 51 14.57 0.23 4.57
N ILE A 52 15.06 1.42 4.90
CA ILE A 52 14.46 2.30 5.89
C ILE A 52 13.02 2.69 5.52
N SER A 53 12.75 3.01 4.24
CA SER A 53 11.38 3.38 3.82
C SER A 53 10.39 2.23 3.99
N ILE A 54 10.83 1.00 3.70
CA ILE A 54 9.99 -0.21 3.79
C ILE A 54 9.70 -0.52 5.26
N GLU A 55 10.71 -0.40 6.13
CA GLU A 55 10.55 -0.61 7.57
C GLU A 55 9.64 0.44 8.22
N ILE A 56 9.80 1.72 7.88
CA ILE A 56 8.94 2.79 8.38
C ILE A 56 7.48 2.52 8.01
N VAL A 57 7.19 2.18 6.75
CA VAL A 57 5.84 1.87 6.31
C VAL A 57 5.29 0.66 7.08
N LYS A 58 6.05 -0.43 7.18
CA LYS A 58 5.63 -1.63 7.93
C LYS A 58 5.30 -1.28 9.39
N GLU A 59 6.14 -0.49 10.07
CA GLU A 59 5.94 -0.15 11.48
C GLU A 59 4.75 0.80 11.70
N ILE A 60 4.54 1.79 10.81
CA ILE A 60 3.37 2.68 10.84
C ILE A 60 2.08 1.86 10.81
N PHE A 61 1.92 0.98 9.82
CA PHE A 61 0.67 0.22 9.67
C PHE A 61 0.52 -0.92 10.67
N LYS A 62 1.62 -1.49 11.14
CA LYS A 62 1.63 -2.46 12.25
C LYS A 62 1.09 -1.84 13.53
N SER A 63 1.46 -0.60 13.86
CA SER A 63 0.92 0.11 15.03
C SER A 63 -0.60 0.28 14.98
N MET A 64 -1.19 0.31 13.77
CA MET A 64 -2.63 0.41 13.52
C MET A 64 -3.33 -0.96 13.40
N SER A 65 -2.57 -2.06 13.56
CA SER A 65 -3.04 -3.44 13.28
C SER A 65 -3.69 -3.54 11.89
N GLN A 66 -3.09 -2.86 10.90
CA GLN A 66 -3.60 -2.75 9.54
C GLN A 66 -2.73 -3.59 8.59
N PRO A 67 -3.28 -4.62 7.92
CA PRO A 67 -2.53 -5.37 6.93
C PRO A 67 -2.12 -4.49 5.74
N VAL A 68 -0.88 -4.66 5.30
CA VAL A 68 -0.31 -3.97 4.13
C VAL A 68 0.33 -4.95 3.17
N HIS A 69 0.26 -4.63 1.88
CA HIS A 69 1.00 -5.28 0.82
C HIS A 69 1.91 -4.26 0.15
N ILE A 70 3.23 -4.48 0.20
CA ILE A 70 4.22 -3.55 -0.35
C ILE A 70 4.82 -4.18 -1.62
N SER A 71 4.81 -3.46 -2.74
CA SER A 71 5.33 -3.96 -4.01
C SER A 71 6.33 -3.01 -4.67
N ALA A 72 7.45 -3.56 -5.12
CA ALA A 72 8.41 -2.85 -5.97
C ALA A 72 7.92 -2.84 -7.43
N LEU A 73 7.79 -1.65 -8.01
CA LEU A 73 7.36 -1.45 -9.40
C LEU A 73 8.25 -0.43 -10.11
N PRO A 74 8.33 -0.46 -11.45
CA PRO A 74 8.87 0.66 -12.20
C PRO A 74 8.19 1.96 -11.77
N TRP A 75 8.97 2.98 -11.42
CA TRP A 75 8.49 4.22 -10.79
C TRP A 75 7.27 4.83 -11.50
N LYS A 76 7.35 4.95 -12.83
CA LYS A 76 6.26 5.48 -13.67
C LYS A 76 4.94 4.73 -13.50
N ARG A 77 5.01 3.41 -13.30
CA ARG A 77 3.84 2.55 -13.07
C ARG A 77 3.27 2.77 -11.68
N CYS A 78 4.10 2.71 -10.65
CA CYS A 78 3.66 2.96 -9.27
C CYS A 78 2.95 4.32 -9.14
N TYR A 79 3.61 5.38 -9.60
CA TYR A 79 3.04 6.73 -9.58
C TYR A 79 1.74 6.82 -10.39
N GLY A 80 1.73 6.28 -11.61
CA GLY A 80 0.56 6.32 -12.48
C GLY A 80 -0.65 5.57 -11.91
N TRP A 81 -0.41 4.46 -11.21
CA TRP A 81 -1.46 3.65 -10.58
C TRP A 81 -2.04 4.32 -9.34
N VAL A 82 -1.19 4.83 -8.44
CA VAL A 82 -1.67 5.58 -7.27
C VAL A 82 -2.42 6.85 -7.69
N LYS A 83 -1.91 7.60 -8.67
CA LYS A 83 -2.58 8.80 -9.20
C LYS A 83 -3.99 8.51 -9.74
N LYS A 84 -4.21 7.32 -10.30
CA LYS A 84 -5.49 6.88 -10.85
C LYS A 84 -6.37 6.16 -9.82
N GLY A 85 -5.90 5.94 -8.60
CA GLY A 85 -6.59 5.11 -7.60
C GLY A 85 -6.70 3.64 -8.01
N GLN A 86 -5.78 3.14 -8.83
CA GLN A 86 -5.78 1.77 -9.34
C GLN A 86 -4.79 0.91 -8.58
N ASN A 87 -5.25 -0.20 -7.99
CA ASN A 87 -4.44 -1.25 -7.36
C ASN A 87 -3.59 -0.86 -6.14
N PHE A 88 -3.22 0.42 -5.99
CA PHE A 88 -2.35 0.95 -4.94
C PHE A 88 -2.89 2.27 -4.42
N GLN A 89 -2.83 2.46 -3.10
CA GLN A 89 -3.34 3.64 -2.41
C GLN A 89 -2.21 4.61 -2.01
N ILE A 90 -0.99 4.11 -1.82
CA ILE A 90 0.13 4.87 -1.25
C ILE A 90 1.41 4.60 -2.05
N ILE A 91 2.24 5.64 -2.16
CA ILE A 91 3.63 5.53 -2.62
C ILE A 91 4.53 5.67 -1.38
N ALA A 92 5.41 4.70 -1.13
CA ALA A 92 6.25 4.68 0.07
C ALA A 92 7.41 5.69 0.04
N ASP A 93 7.85 6.08 -1.16
CA ASP A 93 9.02 6.95 -1.34
C ASP A 93 8.82 7.90 -2.51
N GLY A 94 9.39 9.09 -2.39
CA GLY A 94 9.27 10.14 -3.40
C GLY A 94 9.85 11.44 -2.88
N SER A 95 10.20 12.33 -3.80
CA SER A 95 10.62 13.69 -3.47
C SER A 95 9.44 14.64 -3.61
N TYR A 96 9.19 15.43 -2.57
CA TYR A 96 8.22 16.52 -2.65
C TYR A 96 8.86 17.72 -3.34
N LYS A 97 8.27 18.16 -4.46
CA LYS A 97 8.61 19.44 -5.08
C LYS A 97 7.62 20.49 -4.60
N LYS A 98 8.11 21.53 -3.93
CA LYS A 98 7.28 22.69 -3.55
C LYS A 98 6.82 23.39 -4.83
N VAL A 99 5.52 23.42 -5.06
CA VAL A 99 4.92 24.19 -6.16
C VAL A 99 4.80 25.64 -5.69
N GLU A 100 5.56 26.54 -6.31
CA GLU A 100 5.47 27.97 -6.06
C GLU A 100 4.17 28.52 -6.68
N LYS A 101 3.32 29.14 -5.85
CA LYS A 101 1.91 29.50 -6.15
C LYS A 101 1.73 30.65 -7.18
N ASN A 102 2.69 30.91 -8.07
CA ASN A 102 2.63 32.04 -9.00
C ASN A 102 2.36 31.67 -10.46
N SER A 103 1.87 30.47 -10.75
CA SER A 103 1.40 30.16 -12.11
C SER A 103 0.06 29.45 -12.08
N SER A 104 -0.99 30.24 -12.32
CA SER A 104 -2.33 29.79 -12.66
C SER A 104 -2.30 28.83 -13.84
N SER A 105 -2.28 27.53 -13.59
CA SER A 105 -2.94 26.47 -14.40
C SER A 105 -2.48 25.09 -13.93
N THR A 106 -3.42 24.36 -13.32
CA THR A 106 -3.56 22.89 -13.38
C THR A 106 -2.33 22.00 -13.10
N ALA A 107 -2.34 21.39 -11.91
CA ALA A 107 -1.78 20.07 -11.59
C ALA A 107 -0.48 19.64 -12.32
N LYS A 108 0.68 20.07 -11.82
CA LYS A 108 2.00 19.56 -12.24
C LYS A 108 2.63 18.85 -11.02
N GLU A 109 2.26 17.58 -10.78
CA GLU A 109 2.90 16.36 -11.27
C GLU A 109 4.23 16.09 -10.55
N CYS A 110 4.22 15.08 -9.68
CA CYS A 110 5.39 14.58 -8.94
C CYS A 110 6.26 13.76 -9.88
N THR A 111 6.93 14.42 -10.81
CA THR A 111 7.98 13.82 -11.63
C THR A 111 9.32 14.41 -11.23
N SER A 112 10.17 13.56 -10.66
CA SER A 112 11.61 13.78 -10.74
C SER A 112 12.25 12.48 -11.20
N TYR A 113 12.53 12.43 -12.49
CA TYR A 113 13.65 11.70 -13.04
C TYR A 113 14.84 12.66 -12.99
N THR A 114 15.90 12.33 -12.24
CA THR A 114 17.26 12.65 -12.68
C THR A 114 18.21 11.63 -12.06
N LEU A 115 18.72 10.75 -12.93
CA LEU A 115 19.96 10.02 -12.73
C LEU A 115 21.11 11.01 -12.97
N HIS A 116 22.09 11.01 -12.08
CA HIS A 116 23.47 11.37 -12.39
C HIS A 116 24.36 10.22 -11.92
#